data_AF-A0A8J8MU42-F1
#
_entry.id   AF-A0A8J8MU42-F1
#
_cell.length_a   1.000
_cell.length_b   1.000
_cell.length_c   1.000
_cell.angle_alpha   90.00
_cell.angle_beta   90.00
_cell.angle_gamma   90.00
#
_symmetry.space_group_name_H-M   'P 1'
#
loop_
_entity.id
_entity.type
_entity.pdbx_description
1 polymer ?
#
loop_
_entity_poly.entity_id
_entity_poly.type
_entity_poly.pdbx_seq_one_letter_code
_entity_poly.pdbx_strand_id
1 'polypeptide(L)'
;MRGSLLHSLLELAHATSQNLGFAHRDDVHVSYGEETITETNLLELRRRHPAIITLNTFGKKKEAKNGADWEWHIIGRRRKFRMRVQAKRLQKDDKLKIPHEVKSTKKQQIDLLIEDAKKYRLKPVYCLYSAEQQRDHWKKENVGGGYEAFEAGCLLAHAQTVKAKMPKTLGDIEQACVPWHYLVERQDYAQASLTDVLDIDGSVLRFVVSSADMRVATASDRSRDTAAAQGFPTLDELNASERPKRDIEGLVEVDEPEFERRRSEAEYRDRGIGRLVEIDVREFPERPQPRDLPDE
;
A
#
# COMPACT_ATOMS: atom_id res chain seq x y z
N MET A 1 11.73 -5.25 -14.21
CA MET A 1 10.38 -4.68 -14.01
C MET A 1 9.84 -4.96 -12.62
N ARG A 2 9.66 -6.22 -12.19
CA ARG A 2 9.23 -6.58 -10.81
C ARG A 2 10.01 -5.88 -9.69
N GLY A 3 11.33 -6.03 -9.66
CA GLY A 3 12.18 -5.41 -8.63
C GLY A 3 12.14 -3.88 -8.63
N SER A 4 11.95 -3.24 -9.80
CA SER A 4 11.82 -1.78 -9.90
C SER A 4 10.49 -1.29 -9.33
N LEU A 5 9.39 -2.00 -9.59
CA LEU A 5 8.08 -1.70 -8.98
C LEU A 5 8.12 -1.86 -7.46
N LEU A 6 8.69 -2.97 -6.98
CA LEU A 6 8.91 -3.22 -5.56
C LEU A 6 9.70 -2.07 -4.91
N HIS A 7 10.84 -1.71 -5.49
CA HIS A 7 11.68 -0.64 -4.98
C HIS A 7 10.93 0.70 -4.93
N SER A 8 10.12 1.01 -5.95
CA SER A 8 9.32 2.24 -5.94
C SER A 8 8.24 2.24 -4.84
N LEU A 9 7.60 1.10 -4.57
CA LEU A 9 6.65 1.00 -3.46
C LEU A 9 7.35 1.19 -2.11
N LEU A 10 8.50 0.54 -1.90
CA LEU A 10 9.28 0.70 -0.67
C LEU A 10 9.72 2.15 -0.47
N GLU A 11 10.32 2.77 -1.49
CA GLU A 11 10.81 4.15 -1.45
C GLU A 11 9.67 5.15 -1.20
N LEU A 12 8.53 5.00 -1.87
CA LEU A 12 7.39 5.91 -1.71
C LEU A 12 6.69 5.75 -0.35
N ALA A 13 6.62 4.53 0.21
CA ALA A 13 6.15 4.34 1.58
C ALA A 13 7.10 5.01 2.57
N HIS A 14 8.40 4.79 2.43
CA HIS A 14 9.40 5.40 3.28
C HIS A 14 9.34 6.93 3.20
N ALA A 15 9.29 7.51 1.99
CA ALA A 15 9.15 8.94 1.78
C ALA A 15 7.85 9.48 2.39
N THR A 16 6.73 8.76 2.26
CA THR A 16 5.45 9.12 2.90
C THR A 16 5.61 9.20 4.42
N SER A 17 6.26 8.20 5.01
CA SER A 17 6.51 8.13 6.45
C SER A 17 7.39 9.28 6.95
N GLN A 18 8.52 9.53 6.28
CA GLN A 18 9.45 10.62 6.62
C GLN A 18 8.78 12.00 6.48
N ASN A 19 8.08 12.23 5.37
CA ASN A 19 7.40 13.50 5.12
C ASN A 19 6.26 13.75 6.10
N LEU A 20 5.50 12.70 6.47
CA LEU A 20 4.44 12.82 7.46
C LEU A 20 5.01 13.09 8.86
N GLY A 21 6.08 12.41 9.25
CA GLY A 21 6.80 12.67 10.50
C GLY A 21 7.35 14.11 10.55
N PHE A 22 7.92 14.59 9.45
CA PHE A 22 8.40 15.98 9.34
C PHE A 22 7.26 16.99 9.43
N ALA A 23 6.15 16.77 8.72
CA ALA A 23 4.97 17.63 8.74
C ALA A 23 4.27 17.67 10.12
N HIS A 24 4.51 16.69 10.99
CA HIS A 24 3.98 16.66 12.36
C HIS A 24 4.81 17.50 13.35
N ARG A 25 5.98 18.04 12.98
CA ARG A 25 6.77 18.87 13.89
C ARG A 25 6.10 20.23 14.14
N ASP A 26 6.29 20.78 15.34
CA ASP A 26 5.67 22.08 15.72
C ASP A 26 6.22 23.27 14.94
N ASP A 27 7.46 23.17 14.46
CA ASP A 27 8.14 24.20 13.66
C ASP A 27 7.83 24.12 12.15
N VAL A 28 7.00 23.15 11.74
CA VAL A 28 6.61 22.95 10.34
C VAL A 28 5.14 23.31 10.16
N HIS A 29 4.88 24.32 9.34
CA HIS A 29 3.53 24.85 9.09
C HIS A 29 3.00 24.50 7.69
N VAL A 30 3.35 23.31 7.18
CA VAL A 30 2.93 22.81 5.87
C VAL A 30 1.87 21.73 6.05
N SER A 31 0.78 21.82 5.29
CA SER A 31 -0.25 20.78 5.25
C SER A 31 0.22 19.60 4.40
N TYR A 32 0.38 18.43 5.03
CA TYR A 32 0.60 17.16 4.35
C TYR A 32 -0.62 16.27 4.54
N GLY A 33 -1.63 16.50 3.69
CA GLY A 33 -2.95 15.89 3.79
C GLY A 33 -3.07 14.53 3.07
N GLU A 34 -4.19 13.84 3.31
CA GLU A 34 -4.51 12.54 2.70
C GLU A 34 -4.48 12.63 1.16
N GLU A 35 -5.15 13.63 0.58
CA GLU A 35 -5.17 13.85 -0.89
C GLU A 35 -3.76 14.08 -1.44
N THR A 36 -2.94 14.92 -0.78
CA THR A 36 -1.56 15.20 -1.21
C THR A 36 -0.70 13.94 -1.23
N ILE A 37 -0.76 13.12 -0.18
CA ILE A 37 -0.01 11.87 -0.10
C ILE A 37 -0.46 10.92 -1.21
N THR A 38 -1.76 10.70 -1.36
CA THR A 38 -2.32 9.80 -2.37
C THR A 38 -1.92 10.26 -3.78
N GLU A 39 -2.11 11.54 -4.12
CA GLU A 39 -1.80 12.06 -5.44
C GLU A 39 -0.30 11.97 -5.76
N THR A 40 0.56 12.30 -4.78
CA THR A 40 2.02 12.19 -4.95
C THR A 40 2.45 10.75 -5.23
N ASN A 41 1.97 9.80 -4.43
CA ASN A 41 2.33 8.39 -4.58
C ASN A 41 1.83 7.81 -5.91
N LEU A 42 0.57 8.09 -6.30
CA LEU A 42 0.02 7.57 -7.55
C LEU A 42 0.70 8.20 -8.78
N LEU A 43 1.00 9.49 -8.73
CA LEU A 43 1.72 10.18 -9.79
C LEU A 43 3.14 9.61 -9.97
N GLU A 44 3.87 9.44 -8.86
CA GLU A 44 5.23 8.91 -8.89
C GLU A 44 5.27 7.46 -9.40
N LEU A 45 4.33 6.61 -8.98
CA LEU A 45 4.20 5.26 -9.52
C LEU A 45 3.98 5.30 -11.04
N ARG A 46 3.06 6.13 -11.53
CA ARG A 46 2.81 6.27 -12.97
C ARG A 46 4.00 6.85 -13.74
N ARG A 47 4.75 7.77 -13.13
CA ARG A 47 5.94 8.39 -13.73
C ARG A 47 7.09 7.39 -13.87
N ARG A 48 7.32 6.57 -12.83
CA ARG A 48 8.41 5.60 -12.77
C ARG A 48 8.13 4.32 -13.56
N HIS A 49 6.86 3.94 -13.71
CA HIS A 49 6.43 2.69 -14.35
C HIS A 49 5.43 2.91 -15.49
N PRO A 50 5.72 3.78 -16.48
CA PRO A 50 4.75 4.17 -17.50
C PRO A 50 4.32 3.02 -18.42
N ALA A 51 5.15 1.98 -18.55
CA ALA A 51 4.89 0.82 -19.40
C ALA A 51 3.89 -0.17 -18.79
N ILE A 52 3.74 -0.17 -17.46
CA ILE A 52 2.92 -1.14 -16.74
C ILE A 52 1.83 -0.50 -15.88
N ILE A 53 1.95 0.79 -15.55
CA ILE A 53 0.95 1.52 -14.76
C ILE A 53 0.18 2.48 -15.66
N THR A 54 -1.14 2.37 -15.64
CA THR A 54 -2.07 3.35 -16.20
C THR A 54 -2.81 4.04 -15.06
N LEU A 55 -2.87 5.38 -15.09
CA LEU A 55 -3.62 6.20 -14.15
C LEU A 55 -4.67 6.99 -14.92
N ASN A 56 -5.93 6.66 -14.69
CA ASN A 56 -7.08 7.36 -15.27
C ASN A 56 -7.75 8.20 -14.18
N THR A 57 -8.00 9.47 -14.47
CA THR A 57 -8.71 10.38 -13.56
C THR A 57 -10.04 10.78 -14.18
N PHE A 58 -11.11 10.69 -13.40
CA PHE A 58 -12.47 10.99 -13.84
C PHE A 58 -12.95 12.18 -13.00
N GLY A 59 -13.17 13.33 -13.64
CA GLY A 59 -13.17 14.65 -12.97
C GLY A 59 -14.06 14.82 -11.72
N LYS A 60 -13.64 15.76 -10.85
CA LYS A 60 -14.11 16.02 -9.47
C LYS A 60 -15.60 16.37 -9.26
N LYS A 61 -16.46 16.43 -10.30
CA LYS A 61 -17.81 17.01 -10.18
C LYS A 61 -18.87 16.14 -9.48
N LYS A 62 -18.53 14.95 -8.97
CA LYS A 62 -19.43 14.08 -8.18
C LYS A 62 -18.74 13.34 -7.01
N GLU A 63 -17.60 13.81 -6.53
CA GLU A 63 -16.92 13.15 -5.39
C GLU A 63 -17.60 13.49 -4.06
N ALA A 64 -18.18 12.45 -3.43
CA ALA A 64 -18.46 12.29 -1.98
C ALA A 64 -19.51 11.20 -1.69
N LYS A 65 -19.91 10.35 -2.65
CA LYS A 65 -21.00 9.37 -2.41
C LYS A 65 -20.56 7.96 -2.00
N ASN A 66 -19.34 7.53 -2.33
CA ASN A 66 -18.99 6.10 -2.29
C ASN A 66 -17.85 5.79 -1.30
N GLY A 67 -17.27 6.82 -0.64
CA GLY A 67 -16.31 6.64 0.44
C GLY A 67 -15.00 5.95 0.06
N ALA A 68 -14.50 6.19 -1.17
CA ALA A 68 -13.20 5.69 -1.65
C ALA A 68 -12.45 6.79 -2.39
N ASP A 69 -11.12 6.79 -2.31
CA ASP A 69 -10.23 7.76 -2.96
C ASP A 69 -9.73 7.28 -4.33
N TRP A 70 -9.54 5.97 -4.49
CA TRP A 70 -9.21 5.35 -5.79
C TRP A 70 -9.61 3.87 -5.88
N GLU A 71 -9.49 3.32 -7.08
CA GLU A 71 -9.62 1.89 -7.37
C GLU A 71 -8.30 1.35 -7.94
N TRP A 72 -7.83 0.21 -7.41
CA TRP A 72 -6.61 -0.46 -7.86
C TRP A 72 -6.93 -1.77 -8.56
N HIS A 73 -6.41 -1.97 -9.76
CA HIS A 73 -6.49 -3.23 -10.49
C HIS A 73 -5.07 -3.74 -10.79
N ILE A 74 -4.70 -4.89 -10.25
CA ILE A 74 -3.45 -5.57 -10.57
C ILE A 74 -3.78 -6.72 -11.51
N ILE A 75 -3.24 -6.67 -12.72
CA ILE A 75 -3.64 -7.53 -13.84
C ILE A 75 -2.50 -8.51 -14.12
N GLY A 76 -2.67 -9.77 -13.71
CA GLY A 76 -1.78 -10.87 -14.05
C GLY A 76 -2.28 -11.66 -15.27
N ARG A 77 -1.56 -12.71 -15.65
CA ARG A 77 -1.85 -13.54 -16.83
C ARG A 77 -3.12 -14.36 -16.67
N ARG A 78 -3.40 -14.78 -15.44
CA ARG A 78 -4.50 -15.70 -15.12
C ARG A 78 -5.58 -15.02 -14.28
N ARG A 79 -5.21 -14.01 -13.50
CA ARG A 79 -6.11 -13.36 -12.55
C ARG A 79 -5.91 -11.86 -12.48
N LYS A 80 -7.01 -11.17 -12.22
CA LYS A 80 -7.06 -9.73 -11.98
C LYS A 80 -7.51 -9.51 -10.55
N PHE A 81 -6.70 -8.82 -9.76
CA PHE A 81 -7.03 -8.46 -8.39
C PHE A 81 -7.48 -7.01 -8.32
N ARG A 82 -8.66 -6.77 -7.74
CA ARG A 82 -9.32 -5.48 -7.77
C ARG A 82 -9.67 -5.01 -6.36
N MET A 83 -9.30 -3.78 -6.05
CA MET A 83 -9.48 -3.17 -4.74
C MET A 83 -10.18 -1.83 -4.85
N ARG A 84 -11.09 -1.57 -3.91
CA ARG A 84 -11.67 -0.27 -3.64
C ARG A 84 -10.94 0.33 -2.44
N VAL A 85 -10.24 1.45 -2.61
CA VAL A 85 -9.31 1.94 -1.59
C VAL A 85 -9.73 3.28 -1.03
N GLN A 86 -9.79 3.37 0.30
CA GLN A 86 -9.96 4.61 1.06
C GLN A 86 -8.64 4.94 1.76
N ALA A 87 -8.10 6.13 1.51
CA ALA A 87 -6.96 6.67 2.22
C ALA A 87 -7.37 7.12 3.63
N LYS A 88 -6.47 6.94 4.59
CA LYS A 88 -6.58 7.59 5.89
C LYS A 88 -5.19 7.90 6.43
N ARG A 89 -4.93 9.14 6.84
CA ARG A 89 -3.69 9.48 7.54
C ARG A 89 -3.89 9.48 9.03
N LEU A 90 -2.84 9.10 9.74
CA LEU A 90 -2.74 9.34 11.17
C LEU A 90 -2.52 10.82 11.44
N GLN A 91 -3.09 11.30 12.55
CA GLN A 91 -2.83 12.64 13.07
C GLN A 91 -1.54 12.68 13.88
N LYS A 92 -1.05 13.89 14.17
CA LYS A 92 0.16 14.12 14.99
C LYS A 92 0.11 13.44 16.35
N ASP A 93 -1.08 13.36 16.97
CA ASP A 93 -1.33 12.75 18.27
C ASP A 93 -1.68 11.25 18.18
N ASP A 94 -1.24 10.59 17.11
CA ASP A 94 -1.50 9.19 16.79
C ASP A 94 -2.98 8.80 16.65
N LYS A 95 -3.86 9.80 16.46
CA LYS A 95 -5.28 9.52 16.28
C LYS A 95 -5.60 9.13 14.85
N LEU A 96 -6.40 8.08 14.71
CA LEU A 96 -7.00 7.63 13.48
C LEU A 96 -8.50 7.96 13.46
N LYS A 97 -8.93 8.76 12.49
CA LYS A 97 -10.33 9.22 12.37
C LYS A 97 -11.13 8.35 11.41
N ILE A 98 -11.41 7.11 11.80
CA ILE A 98 -12.22 6.18 11.01
C ILE A 98 -13.73 6.51 10.98
N PRO A 99 -14.41 6.82 12.10
CA PRO A 99 -15.82 7.19 12.02
C PRO A 99 -15.94 8.52 11.30
N HIS A 100 -16.52 8.48 10.11
CA HIS A 100 -16.79 9.66 9.31
C HIS A 100 -18.16 9.51 8.67
N GLU A 101 -19.09 10.36 9.08
CA GLU A 101 -20.42 10.43 8.47
C GLU A 101 -20.38 11.31 7.24
N VAL A 102 -20.85 10.77 6.13
CA VAL A 102 -21.03 11.53 4.91
C VAL A 102 -22.25 12.45 5.09
N LYS A 103 -22.01 13.76 5.17
CA LYS A 103 -23.04 14.78 5.46
C LYS A 103 -24.29 14.67 4.59
N SER A 104 -24.15 14.27 3.33
CA SER A 104 -25.27 14.17 2.39
C SER A 104 -26.14 12.93 2.56
N THR A 105 -25.63 11.84 3.13
CA THR A 105 -26.35 10.56 3.26
C THR A 105 -26.58 10.13 4.71
N LYS A 106 -25.90 10.76 5.68
CA LYS A 106 -25.82 10.35 7.08
C LYS A 106 -25.36 8.89 7.29
N LYS A 107 -24.78 8.28 6.25
CA LYS A 107 -24.16 6.95 6.33
C LYS A 107 -22.69 7.08 6.70
N GLN A 108 -22.16 6.07 7.38
CA GLN A 108 -20.73 5.97 7.66
C GLN A 108 -19.97 5.70 6.35
N GLN A 109 -18.85 6.39 6.15
CA GLN A 109 -18.00 6.25 4.96
C GLN A 109 -17.54 4.80 4.76
N ILE A 110 -17.21 4.10 5.86
CA ILE A 110 -16.77 2.71 5.82
C ILE A 110 -17.86 1.75 5.31
N ASP A 111 -19.13 2.04 5.60
CA ASP A 111 -20.25 1.23 5.10
C ASP A 111 -20.43 1.43 3.60
N LEU A 112 -20.33 2.67 3.14
CA LEU A 112 -20.38 2.99 1.71
C LEU A 112 -19.25 2.31 0.94
N LEU A 113 -18.04 2.31 1.50
CA LEU A 113 -16.88 1.62 0.92
C LEU A 113 -17.15 0.11 0.76
N ILE A 114 -17.62 -0.56 1.82
CA ILE A 114 -17.88 -2.01 1.83
C ILE A 114 -19.05 -2.37 0.91
N GLU A 115 -20.16 -1.63 0.97
CA GLU A 115 -21.34 -1.84 0.13
C GLU A 115 -21.00 -1.71 -1.36
N ASP A 116 -20.28 -0.64 -1.74
CA ASP A 116 -19.87 -0.38 -3.13
C ASP A 116 -18.87 -1.43 -3.63
N ALA A 117 -17.87 -1.78 -2.82
CA ALA A 117 -16.89 -2.80 -3.17
C ALA A 117 -17.58 -4.16 -3.42
N LYS A 118 -18.49 -4.57 -2.53
CA LYS A 118 -19.25 -5.81 -2.68
C LYS A 118 -20.08 -5.83 -3.97
N LYS A 119 -20.77 -4.74 -4.30
CA LYS A 119 -21.58 -4.61 -5.52
C LYS A 119 -20.75 -4.88 -6.79
N TYR A 120 -19.47 -4.51 -6.78
CA TYR A 120 -18.58 -4.62 -7.93
C TYR A 120 -17.52 -5.72 -7.79
N ARG A 121 -17.68 -6.63 -6.82
CA ARG A 121 -16.72 -7.73 -6.51
C ARG A 121 -15.29 -7.22 -6.36
N LEU A 122 -15.12 -6.11 -5.64
CA LEU A 122 -13.83 -5.54 -5.26
C LEU A 122 -13.54 -5.88 -3.80
N LYS A 123 -12.25 -5.95 -3.44
CA LYS A 123 -11.84 -5.95 -2.04
C LYS A 123 -11.91 -4.52 -1.47
N PRO A 124 -12.68 -4.24 -0.41
CA PRO A 124 -12.64 -2.94 0.26
C PRO A 124 -11.40 -2.85 1.18
N VAL A 125 -10.60 -1.81 0.98
CA VAL A 125 -9.28 -1.65 1.62
C VAL A 125 -9.14 -0.23 2.17
N TYR A 126 -8.56 -0.12 3.36
CA TYR A 126 -7.97 1.12 3.84
C TYR A 126 -6.48 1.15 3.51
N CYS A 127 -6.00 2.28 3.01
CA CYS A 127 -4.58 2.60 2.94
C CYS A 127 -4.28 3.63 4.03
N LEU A 128 -3.63 3.18 5.11
CA LEU A 128 -3.28 3.98 6.26
C LEU A 128 -1.89 4.60 6.07
N TYR A 129 -1.83 5.93 6.13
CA TYR A 129 -0.59 6.70 6.08
C TYR A 129 -0.09 7.00 7.49
N SER A 130 1.08 6.47 7.84
CA SER A 130 1.68 6.57 9.18
C SER A 130 3.13 7.04 9.12
N ALA A 131 3.57 7.79 10.12
CA ALA A 131 4.99 8.05 10.33
C ALA A 131 5.62 6.89 11.12
N GLU A 132 6.92 6.63 10.94
CA GLU A 132 7.65 5.56 11.65
C GLU A 132 7.57 5.73 13.18
N GLN A 133 7.50 6.97 13.68
CA GLN A 133 7.42 7.26 15.12
C GLN A 133 6.10 6.80 15.75
N GLN A 134 5.08 6.49 14.95
CA GLN A 134 3.72 6.16 15.38
C GLN A 134 3.47 4.64 15.44
N ARG A 135 4.53 3.86 15.33
CA ARG A 135 4.51 2.41 15.18
C ARG A 135 4.63 1.73 16.54
N ASP A 136 3.67 0.90 16.91
CA ASP A 136 3.63 0.24 18.23
C ASP A 136 4.03 -1.24 18.19
N HIS A 137 3.65 -1.94 17.12
CA HIS A 137 3.84 -3.39 16.98
C HIS A 137 5.04 -3.74 16.12
N TRP A 138 5.32 -2.97 15.07
CA TRP A 138 6.45 -3.25 14.18
C TRP A 138 7.74 -2.57 14.65
N LYS A 139 7.94 -2.49 15.98
CA LYS A 139 9.05 -1.76 16.62
C LYS A 139 10.37 -2.05 15.92
N LYS A 140 11.23 -1.03 15.90
CA LYS A 140 12.62 -1.05 15.42
C LYS A 140 13.37 -2.18 16.14
N GLU A 141 13.28 -3.40 15.65
CA GLU A 141 14.31 -4.37 15.91
C GLU A 141 15.51 -3.84 15.13
N ASN A 142 16.59 -3.56 15.84
CA ASN A 142 17.88 -3.37 15.21
C ASN A 142 18.17 -4.68 14.49
N VAL A 143 17.95 -4.68 13.18
CA VAL A 143 18.45 -5.71 12.31
C VAL A 143 19.96 -5.51 12.38
N GLY A 144 20.64 -6.31 13.20
CA GLY A 144 22.02 -6.05 13.62
C GLY A 144 22.95 -5.66 12.45
N GLY A 145 23.99 -4.88 12.74
CA GLY A 145 24.91 -4.39 11.69
C GLY A 145 24.48 -3.06 11.06
N GLY A 146 23.72 -2.23 11.77
CA GLY A 146 23.38 -0.87 11.34
C GLY A 146 22.17 -0.77 10.40
N TYR A 147 21.25 -1.74 10.41
CA TYR A 147 20.03 -1.73 9.59
C TYR A 147 18.78 -1.58 10.46
N GLU A 148 17.78 -0.84 9.98
CA GLU A 148 16.50 -0.62 10.64
C GLU A 148 15.35 -1.00 9.69
N ALA A 149 14.29 -1.61 10.24
CA ALA A 149 13.06 -1.86 9.49
C ALA A 149 12.41 -0.53 9.06
N PHE A 150 11.97 -0.43 7.80
CA PHE A 150 11.46 0.81 7.21
C PHE A 150 10.27 0.51 6.27
N GLU A 151 9.11 0.23 6.86
CA GLU A 151 7.94 -0.21 6.10
C GLU A 151 6.65 0.47 6.58
N ALA A 152 6.77 1.48 7.46
CA ALA A 152 5.67 2.38 7.75
C ALA A 152 5.50 3.35 6.59
N GLY A 153 4.40 4.08 6.59
CA GLY A 153 4.10 5.05 5.53
C GLY A 153 2.89 4.67 4.72
N CYS A 154 2.77 3.43 4.25
CA CYS A 154 1.62 2.97 3.47
C CYS A 154 1.22 1.55 3.86
N LEU A 155 0.25 1.45 4.77
CA LEU A 155 -0.23 0.19 5.34
C LEU A 155 -1.63 -0.14 4.81
N LEU A 156 -1.85 -1.37 4.36
CA LEU A 156 -3.13 -1.84 3.83
C LEU A 156 -3.86 -2.68 4.87
N ALA A 157 -5.12 -2.35 5.12
CA ALA A 157 -6.02 -3.11 5.99
C ALA A 157 -7.34 -3.41 5.29
N HIS A 158 -7.94 -4.55 5.60
CA HIS A 158 -9.28 -4.88 5.10
C HIS A 158 -10.34 -4.03 5.80
N ALA A 159 -11.27 -3.45 5.04
CA ALA A 159 -12.24 -2.51 5.59
C ALA A 159 -13.17 -3.14 6.63
N GLN A 160 -13.54 -4.42 6.49
CA GLN A 160 -14.37 -5.11 7.47
C GLN A 160 -13.63 -5.27 8.80
N THR A 161 -12.31 -5.51 8.77
CA THR A 161 -11.49 -5.56 9.98
C THR A 161 -11.40 -4.19 10.65
N VAL A 162 -11.21 -3.12 9.86
CA VAL A 162 -11.23 -1.74 10.36
C VAL A 162 -12.60 -1.40 10.98
N LYS A 163 -13.70 -1.81 10.34
CA LYS A 163 -15.07 -1.61 10.85
C LYS A 163 -15.32 -2.38 12.15
N ALA A 164 -14.84 -3.61 12.24
CA ALA A 164 -15.03 -4.45 13.42
C ALA A 164 -14.25 -3.91 14.63
N LYS A 165 -13.03 -3.41 14.42
CA LYS A 165 -12.17 -2.90 15.49
C LYS A 165 -12.44 -1.44 15.85
N MET A 166 -12.91 -0.62 14.90
CA MET A 166 -13.05 0.84 15.05
C MET A 166 -11.81 1.48 15.69
N PRO A 167 -10.61 1.28 15.09
CA PRO A 167 -9.34 1.67 15.71
C PRO A 167 -9.27 3.18 15.92
N LYS A 168 -8.69 3.58 17.06
CA LYS A 168 -8.44 4.97 17.43
C LYS A 168 -6.98 5.35 17.24
N THR A 169 -6.07 4.39 17.31
CA THR A 169 -4.63 4.56 17.05
C THR A 169 -4.14 3.54 16.01
N LEU A 170 -2.87 3.65 15.58
CA LEU A 170 -2.30 2.61 14.71
C LEU A 170 -2.19 1.28 15.46
N GLY A 171 -1.74 1.28 16.72
CA GLY A 171 -1.58 0.07 17.52
C GLY A 171 -2.82 -0.84 17.55
N ASP A 172 -4.03 -0.25 17.57
CA ASP A 172 -5.30 -1.01 17.56
C ASP A 172 -5.47 -1.92 16.32
N ILE A 173 -4.89 -1.53 15.18
CA ILE A 173 -5.10 -2.16 13.86
C ILE A 173 -3.82 -2.67 13.20
N GLU A 174 -2.64 -2.29 13.70
CA GLU A 174 -1.34 -2.50 13.05
C GLU A 174 -1.06 -3.97 12.72
N GLN A 175 -1.43 -4.91 13.60
CA GLN A 175 -1.27 -6.36 13.38
C GLN A 175 -2.18 -6.92 12.29
N ALA A 176 -3.23 -6.19 11.92
CA ALA A 176 -4.13 -6.54 10.83
C ALA A 176 -3.81 -5.77 9.53
N CYS A 177 -2.69 -5.05 9.52
CA CYS A 177 -2.19 -4.34 8.36
C CYS A 177 -1.05 -5.11 7.69
N VAL A 178 -0.85 -4.85 6.41
CA VAL A 178 0.36 -5.24 5.69
C VAL A 178 0.94 -4.03 4.97
N PRO A 179 2.28 -3.91 4.85
CA PRO A 179 2.88 -2.92 3.97
C PRO A 179 2.38 -3.08 2.53
N TRP A 180 2.13 -1.98 1.82
CA TRP A 180 1.58 -2.04 0.46
C TRP A 180 2.50 -2.74 -0.57
N HIS A 181 3.80 -2.91 -0.29
CA HIS A 181 4.72 -3.63 -1.18
C HIS A 181 4.45 -5.13 -1.16
N TYR A 182 3.66 -5.63 -0.21
CA TYR A 182 3.19 -7.03 -0.17
C TYR A 182 2.29 -7.37 -1.36
N LEU A 183 1.76 -6.36 -2.07
CA LEU A 183 1.10 -6.54 -3.36
C LEU A 183 2.07 -7.08 -4.44
N VAL A 184 3.38 -6.88 -4.27
CA VAL A 184 4.44 -7.35 -5.17
C VAL A 184 5.19 -8.54 -4.57
N GLU A 185 5.60 -8.40 -3.30
CA GLU A 185 6.49 -9.32 -2.61
C GLU A 185 6.27 -9.28 -1.08
N ARG A 186 5.97 -10.45 -0.50
CA ARG A 186 5.80 -10.62 0.95
C ARG A 186 7.12 -10.94 1.61
N GLN A 187 7.99 -9.95 1.64
CA GLN A 187 9.24 -10.00 2.38
C GLN A 187 9.37 -8.73 3.20
N ASP A 188 9.98 -8.89 4.37
CA ASP A 188 10.36 -7.77 5.21
C ASP A 188 11.68 -7.19 4.70
N TYR A 189 11.75 -5.86 4.65
CA TYR A 189 12.94 -5.13 4.25
C TYR A 189 13.47 -4.25 5.39
N ALA A 190 14.80 -4.19 5.47
CA ALA A 190 15.53 -3.30 6.35
C ALA A 190 16.46 -2.40 5.53
N GLN A 191 16.64 -1.15 5.97
CA GLN A 191 17.50 -0.16 5.32
C GLN A 191 18.63 0.22 6.27
N ALA A 192 19.81 0.46 5.71
CA ALA A 192 20.94 0.95 6.50
C ALA A 192 20.60 2.29 7.18
N SER A 193 20.85 2.37 8.50
CA SER A 193 20.81 3.58 9.30
C SER A 193 22.17 4.28 9.18
N LEU A 194 22.48 4.81 8.00
CA LEU A 194 23.76 5.49 7.75
C LEU A 194 23.60 7.01 7.90
N THR A 195 24.18 7.56 8.97
CA THR A 195 24.56 8.97 9.05
C THR A 195 26.07 9.03 8.86
N ASP A 196 26.54 9.29 7.65
CA ASP A 196 27.98 9.53 7.44
C ASP A 196 28.33 10.96 7.84
N VAL A 197 29.41 11.08 8.60
CA VAL A 197 29.96 12.35 9.06
C VAL A 197 31.30 12.54 8.37
N LEU A 198 31.35 13.52 7.47
CA LEU A 198 32.58 13.94 6.82
C LEU A 198 33.09 15.17 7.58
N ASP A 199 34.22 15.02 8.26
CA ASP A 199 34.95 16.15 8.83
C ASP A 199 35.87 16.70 7.74
N ILE A 200 35.60 17.93 7.30
CA ILE A 200 36.45 18.66 6.36
C ILE A 200 36.93 19.92 7.09
N ASP A 201 38.25 19.98 7.34
CA ASP A 201 38.91 21.14 7.94
C ASP A 201 38.27 21.64 9.25
N GLY A 202 37.88 20.72 10.15
CA GLY A 202 37.26 21.05 11.44
C GLY A 202 35.80 21.48 11.36
N SER A 203 35.21 21.43 10.15
CA SER A 203 33.78 21.61 9.92
C SER A 203 33.13 20.23 9.76
N VAL A 204 32.33 19.85 10.75
CA VAL A 204 31.54 18.62 10.71
C VAL A 204 30.41 18.79 9.70
N LEU A 205 30.58 18.25 8.50
CA LEU A 205 29.52 18.11 7.53
C LEU A 205 28.85 16.75 7.72
N ARG A 206 27.60 16.78 8.21
CA ARG A 206 26.74 15.60 8.23
C ARG A 206 26.02 15.51 6.89
N PHE A 207 26.30 14.47 6.13
CA PHE A 207 25.58 14.19 4.90
C PHE A 207 24.77 12.91 5.10
N VAL A 208 23.47 12.97 4.81
CA VAL A 208 22.70 11.74 4.67
C VAL A 208 23.10 11.14 3.34
N VAL A 209 23.95 10.11 3.38
CA VAL A 209 24.16 9.27 2.20
C VAL A 209 22.86 8.49 2.03
N SER A 210 22.01 8.98 1.12
CA SER A 210 20.86 8.23 0.62
C SER A 210 21.37 7.12 -0.30
N SER A 211 22.12 6.17 0.24
CA SER A 211 22.45 4.93 -0.46
C SER A 211 21.61 3.83 0.14
N ALA A 212 20.39 3.69 -0.41
CA ALA A 212 19.86 2.52 -1.13
C ALA A 212 20.23 1.07 -0.70
N ASP A 213 20.96 0.84 0.40
CA ASP A 213 21.26 -0.50 0.89
C ASP A 213 20.02 -1.03 1.62
N MET A 214 19.06 -1.51 0.82
CA MET A 214 17.96 -2.32 1.29
C MET A 214 18.41 -3.78 1.36
N ARG A 215 18.19 -4.43 2.49
CA ARG A 215 18.40 -5.85 2.66
C ARG A 215 17.09 -6.52 3.02
N VAL A 216 16.92 -7.76 2.57
CA VAL A 216 15.87 -8.63 3.11
C VAL A 216 16.19 -8.83 4.58
N ALA A 217 15.23 -8.52 5.47
CA ALA A 217 15.40 -8.75 6.89
C ALA A 217 15.43 -10.26 7.13
N THR A 218 16.62 -10.81 7.40
CA THR A 218 16.82 -12.26 7.59
C THR A 218 16.35 -12.75 8.96
N ALA A 219 16.13 -11.83 9.91
CA ALA A 219 15.88 -12.14 11.32
C ALA A 219 14.43 -11.90 11.77
N SER A 220 13.56 -11.29 10.96
CA SER A 220 12.19 -11.01 11.40
C SER A 220 11.24 -12.10 10.93
N ASP A 221 10.79 -12.90 11.90
CA ASP A 221 9.66 -13.84 11.80
C ASP A 221 8.31 -13.09 11.66
N ARG A 222 8.29 -11.96 10.91
CA ARG A 222 7.10 -11.14 10.63
C ARG A 222 6.26 -11.80 9.53
N SER A 223 5.96 -13.08 9.78
CA SER A 223 4.88 -13.89 9.24
C SER A 223 4.44 -13.53 7.82
N ARG A 224 5.08 -14.22 6.86
CA ARG A 224 4.60 -14.41 5.48
C ARG A 224 3.15 -14.93 5.40
N ASP A 225 2.60 -15.37 6.54
CA ASP A 225 1.34 -16.09 6.70
C ASP A 225 0.32 -15.43 7.64
N THR A 226 0.44 -14.14 7.95
CA THR A 226 -0.63 -13.48 8.71
C THR A 226 -1.95 -13.55 7.93
N ALA A 227 -3.08 -13.65 8.63
CA ALA A 227 -4.40 -13.62 7.99
C ALA A 227 -4.59 -12.34 7.13
N ALA A 228 -3.97 -11.23 7.53
CA ALA A 228 -3.94 -9.99 6.75
C ALA A 228 -3.19 -10.18 5.42
N ALA A 229 -1.98 -10.75 5.45
CA ALA A 229 -1.18 -11.01 4.25
C ALA A 229 -1.84 -12.05 3.32
N GLN A 230 -2.46 -13.08 3.87
CA GLN A 230 -3.19 -14.09 3.11
C GLN A 230 -4.41 -13.51 2.37
N GLY A 231 -4.97 -12.40 2.86
CA GLY A 231 -6.09 -11.69 2.23
C GLY A 231 -5.75 -10.94 0.93
N PHE A 232 -4.47 -10.87 0.54
CA PHE A 232 -4.00 -10.27 -0.72
C PHE A 232 -3.28 -11.32 -1.57
N PRO A 233 -3.45 -11.36 -2.90
CA PRO A 233 -2.71 -12.29 -3.75
C PRO A 233 -1.28 -11.78 -3.99
N THR A 234 -0.33 -12.71 -4.20
CA THR A 234 1.00 -12.36 -4.72
C THR A 234 0.97 -12.24 -6.25
N LEU A 235 1.96 -11.57 -6.86
CA LEU A 235 2.05 -11.53 -8.33
C LEU A 235 2.21 -12.92 -8.95
N ASP A 236 2.89 -13.83 -8.24
CA ASP A 236 3.05 -15.21 -8.67
C ASP A 236 1.68 -15.91 -8.71
N GLU A 237 0.81 -15.69 -7.72
CA GLU A 237 -0.57 -16.21 -7.71
C GLU A 237 -1.46 -15.59 -8.80
N LEU A 238 -1.22 -14.35 -9.22
CA LEU A 238 -1.96 -13.73 -10.32
C LEU A 238 -1.56 -14.29 -11.70
N ASN A 239 -0.34 -14.82 -11.79
CA ASN A 239 0.25 -15.31 -13.02
C ASN A 239 0.24 -16.85 -13.13
N ALA A 240 0.16 -17.56 -12.01
CA ALA A 240 0.18 -19.02 -11.95
C ALA A 240 -1.10 -19.64 -12.53
N SER A 241 -0.95 -20.77 -13.22
CA SER A 241 -2.08 -21.50 -13.79
C SER A 241 -3.01 -22.04 -12.69
N GLU A 242 -2.45 -22.51 -11.58
CA GLU A 242 -3.24 -23.01 -10.44
C GLU A 242 -3.91 -21.90 -9.66
N ARG A 243 -5.15 -22.15 -9.22
CA ARG A 243 -5.90 -21.21 -8.37
C ARG A 243 -5.36 -21.26 -6.93
N PRO A 244 -5.23 -20.11 -6.25
CA PRO A 244 -4.96 -20.11 -4.81
C PRO A 244 -5.98 -20.98 -4.07
N LYS A 245 -5.50 -21.85 -3.17
CA LYS A 245 -6.36 -22.76 -2.39
C LYS A 245 -7.35 -22.03 -1.46
N ARG A 246 -7.11 -20.75 -1.21
CA ARG A 246 -7.91 -19.87 -0.36
C ARG A 246 -8.74 -18.93 -1.19
N ASP A 247 -9.90 -18.53 -0.67
CA ASP A 247 -10.73 -17.52 -1.30
C ASP A 247 -10.14 -16.12 -1.06
N ILE A 248 -10.00 -15.34 -2.13
CA ILE A 248 -9.43 -13.99 -2.09
C ILE A 248 -10.47 -13.06 -2.68
N GLU A 249 -11.14 -12.30 -1.81
CA GLU A 249 -12.08 -11.27 -2.22
C GLU A 249 -11.40 -10.28 -3.18
N GLY A 250 -12.09 -9.90 -4.26
CA GLY A 250 -11.54 -8.99 -5.28
C GLY A 250 -10.78 -9.68 -6.41
N LEU A 251 -10.62 -11.00 -6.36
CA LEU A 251 -9.99 -11.78 -7.43
C LEU A 251 -11.00 -12.12 -8.53
N VAL A 252 -10.58 -11.95 -9.78
CA VAL A 252 -11.35 -12.28 -10.99
C VAL A 252 -10.47 -13.16 -11.88
N GLU A 253 -10.99 -14.31 -12.31
CA GLU A 253 -10.27 -15.24 -13.18
C GLU A 253 -10.33 -14.83 -14.66
N VAL A 254 -9.35 -15.25 -15.47
CA VAL A 254 -9.21 -14.87 -16.89
C VAL A 254 -10.36 -15.33 -17.79
N ASP A 255 -11.05 -16.40 -17.40
CA ASP A 255 -12.22 -16.93 -18.09
C ASP A 255 -13.51 -16.17 -17.73
N GLU A 256 -13.49 -15.33 -16.70
CA GLU A 256 -14.62 -14.50 -16.35
C GLU A 256 -14.75 -13.31 -17.31
N PRO A 257 -15.97 -12.98 -17.80
CA PRO A 257 -16.18 -11.84 -18.69
C PRO A 257 -15.71 -10.49 -18.14
N GLU A 258 -15.62 -10.36 -16.82
CA GLU A 258 -15.22 -9.14 -16.12
C GLU A 258 -13.70 -8.91 -16.16
N PHE A 259 -12.89 -9.91 -16.54
CA PHE A 259 -11.43 -9.81 -16.53
C PHE A 259 -10.89 -8.73 -17.47
N GLU A 260 -11.22 -8.83 -18.77
CA GLU A 260 -10.84 -7.84 -19.80
C GLU A 260 -11.85 -6.68 -19.90
N ARG A 261 -12.94 -6.70 -19.11
CA ARG A 261 -13.96 -5.65 -19.20
C ARG A 261 -13.37 -4.30 -18.78
N ARG A 262 -13.13 -3.47 -19.80
CA ARG A 262 -12.88 -2.04 -19.61
C ARG A 262 -14.21 -1.33 -19.48
N ARG A 263 -14.40 -0.71 -18.32
CA ARG A 263 -15.61 0.08 -18.07
C ARG A 263 -15.49 1.45 -18.74
N SER A 264 -16.62 1.99 -19.18
CA SER A 264 -16.63 3.33 -19.78
C SER A 264 -16.37 4.40 -18.72
N GLU A 265 -15.87 5.57 -19.11
CA GLU A 265 -15.76 6.71 -18.21
C GLU A 265 -17.12 7.05 -17.56
N ALA A 266 -18.23 6.90 -18.28
CA ALA A 266 -19.57 7.10 -17.73
C ALA A 266 -19.88 6.13 -16.58
N GLU A 267 -19.49 4.86 -16.69
CA GLU A 267 -19.63 3.87 -15.61
C GLU A 267 -18.74 4.23 -14.41
N TYR A 268 -17.51 4.72 -14.62
CA TYR A 268 -16.66 5.18 -13.50
C TYR A 268 -17.22 6.42 -12.81
N ARG A 269 -17.78 7.37 -13.57
CA ARG A 269 -18.46 8.54 -13.03
C ARG A 269 -19.71 8.17 -12.24
N ASP A 270 -20.50 7.20 -12.71
CA ASP A 270 -21.69 6.70 -11.99
C ASP A 270 -21.31 6.04 -10.67
N ARG A 271 -20.18 5.33 -10.65
CA ARG A 271 -19.57 4.69 -9.48
C ARG A 271 -18.82 5.67 -8.56
N GLY A 272 -18.86 6.97 -8.84
CA GLY A 272 -18.22 8.01 -8.02
C GLY A 272 -16.72 7.76 -7.81
N ILE A 273 -16.02 7.26 -8.83
CA ILE A 273 -14.60 6.93 -8.76
C ILE A 273 -13.81 8.10 -9.33
N GLY A 274 -13.01 8.77 -8.50
CA GLY A 274 -12.16 9.87 -8.98
C GLY A 274 -10.94 9.37 -9.75
N ARG A 275 -10.39 8.20 -9.37
CA ARG A 275 -9.11 7.69 -9.89
C ARG A 275 -9.15 6.16 -10.04
N LEU A 276 -8.69 5.66 -11.19
CA LEU A 276 -8.42 4.24 -11.45
C LEU A 276 -6.94 4.07 -11.75
N VAL A 277 -6.32 3.11 -11.06
CA VAL A 277 -4.94 2.72 -11.29
C VAL A 277 -4.90 1.26 -11.69
N GLU A 278 -4.40 0.99 -12.90
CA GLU A 278 -4.22 -0.36 -13.43
C GLU A 278 -2.71 -0.66 -13.49
N ILE A 279 -2.31 -1.81 -12.96
CA ILE A 279 -0.92 -2.28 -12.93
C ILE A 279 -0.87 -3.62 -13.68
N ASP A 280 -0.31 -3.62 -14.89
CA ASP A 280 -0.15 -4.79 -15.73
C ASP A 280 1.15 -5.53 -15.40
N VAL A 281 1.02 -6.72 -14.81
CA VAL A 281 2.13 -7.57 -14.38
C VAL A 281 2.18 -8.88 -15.17
N ARG A 282 1.48 -8.96 -16.32
CA ARG A 282 1.42 -10.17 -17.15
C ARG A 282 2.79 -10.63 -17.63
N GLU A 283 3.63 -9.67 -17.99
CA GLU A 283 4.98 -9.89 -18.50
C GLU A 283 6.03 -10.07 -17.39
N PHE A 284 5.62 -10.20 -16.12
CA PHE A 284 6.57 -10.44 -15.05
C PHE A 284 6.94 -11.93 -15.02
N PRO A 285 8.24 -12.26 -14.98
CA PRO A 285 8.67 -13.65 -14.92
C PRO A 285 8.18 -14.29 -13.62
N GLU A 286 7.74 -15.55 -13.71
CA GLU A 286 7.52 -16.38 -12.54
C GLU A 286 8.83 -16.56 -11.79
N ARG A 287 8.78 -16.59 -10.46
CA ARG A 287 9.95 -17.05 -9.72
C ARG A 287 10.24 -18.50 -10.09
N PRO A 288 11.51 -18.89 -10.25
CA PRO A 288 11.84 -20.30 -10.18
C PRO A 288 11.33 -20.83 -8.83
N GLN A 289 10.59 -21.94 -8.85
CA GLN A 289 10.34 -22.67 -7.61
C GLN A 289 11.70 -22.99 -6.98
N PRO A 290 11.85 -22.92 -5.65
CA PRO A 290 13.05 -23.41 -5.01
C PRO A 290 13.20 -24.86 -5.45
N ARG A 291 14.17 -25.12 -6.36
CA ARG A 291 14.61 -26.47 -6.63
C ARG A 291 15.12 -26.98 -5.30
N ASP A 292 14.77 -28.22 -4.97
CA ASP A 292 15.41 -28.96 -3.90
C ASP A 292 16.92 -28.74 -4.01
N LEU A 293 17.45 -27.83 -3.20
CA LEU A 293 18.89 -27.72 -3.03
C LEU A 293 19.26 -29.04 -2.37
N PRO A 294 20.13 -29.86 -2.97
CA PRO A 294 20.65 -31.00 -2.24
C PRO A 294 21.26 -30.47 -0.95
N ASP A 295 20.89 -31.08 0.17
CA ASP A 295 21.50 -30.80 1.47
C ASP A 295 23.02 -30.95 1.32
N GLU A 296 23.77 -29.84 1.40
CA GLU A 296 25.22 -29.82 1.60
C GLU A 296 25.53 -29.49 3.06
#